data_AF-A0A4P6WUU2-F1
#
_entry.id   AF-A0A4P6WUU2-F1
#
_cell.length_a   1.000
_cell.length_b   1.000
_cell.length_c   1.000
_cell.angle_alpha   90.00
_cell.angle_beta   90.00
_cell.angle_gamma   90.00
#
_symmetry.space_group_name_H-M   'P 1'
#
loop_
_entity.id
_entity.type
_entity.pdbx_description
1 polymer ?
#
loop_
_entity_poly.entity_id
_entity_poly.type
_entity_poly.pdbx_seq_one_letter_code
_entity_poly.pdbx_strand_id
1 'polypeptide(L)'
;MNSLLEAALLKEQLTVVGALPPGTRTAPGIDALVSYTDIWRWDLVMYLKHLTVQLYDAQTGQLLALGQWSDSPLHGFRNPKTVMEGLISDLVARVRGAKPATPAAAPP
;
A
#
# COMPACT_ATOMS: atom_id res chain seq x y z
N MET A 1 -10.12 -3.07 9.59
CA MET A 1 -8.83 -3.14 8.87
C MET A 1 -8.83 -4.38 7.99
N ASN A 2 -8.21 -4.37 6.81
CA ASN A 2 -8.09 -5.57 5.97
C ASN A 2 -6.99 -6.48 6.52
N SER A 3 -7.34 -7.73 6.83
CA SER A 3 -6.42 -8.69 7.46
C SER A 3 -5.23 -9.08 6.58
N LEU A 4 -5.37 -9.06 5.25
CA LEU A 4 -4.27 -9.37 4.32
C LEU A 4 -3.26 -8.23 4.26
N LEU A 5 -3.74 -6.98 4.25
CA LEU A 5 -2.86 -5.81 4.26
C LEU A 5 -2.07 -5.74 5.57
N GLU A 6 -2.74 -5.89 6.70
CA GLU A 6 -2.10 -5.86 8.02
C GLU A 6 -1.03 -6.95 8.14
N ALA A 7 -1.36 -8.18 7.74
CA ALA A 7 -0.38 -9.28 7.72
C ALA A 7 0.83 -8.97 6.82
N ALA A 8 0.61 -8.36 5.65
CA ALA A 8 1.68 -7.98 4.74
C ALA A 8 2.59 -6.88 5.31
N LEU A 9 2.02 -5.89 6.02
CA LEU A 9 2.80 -4.83 6.68
C LEU A 9 3.61 -5.39 7.85
N LEU A 10 3.01 -6.25 8.67
CA LEU A 10 3.69 -6.91 9.79
C LEU A 10 4.84 -7.81 9.31
N LYS A 11 4.66 -8.50 8.17
CA LYS A 11 5.72 -9.28 7.52
C LYS A 11 6.94 -8.43 7.15
N GLU A 12 6.72 -7.18 6.77
CA GLU A 12 7.77 -6.20 6.49
C GLU A 12 8.33 -5.51 7.75
N GLN A 13 7.99 -6.00 8.95
CA GLN A 13 8.45 -5.48 10.25
C GLN A 13 8.00 -4.03 10.50
N LEU A 14 6.85 -3.63 9.93
CA LEU A 14 6.23 -2.35 10.19
C LEU A 14 5.23 -2.46 11.34
N THR A 15 5.18 -1.42 12.18
CA THR A 15 4.18 -1.32 13.26
C THR A 15 2.89 -0.72 12.69
N VAL A 16 1.77 -1.43 12.87
CA VAL A 16 0.46 -0.95 12.43
C VAL A 16 -0.27 -0.32 13.61
N VAL A 17 -0.52 0.99 13.55
CA VAL A 17 -1.16 1.73 14.64
C VAL A 17 -2.69 1.64 14.59
N GLY A 18 -3.28 1.62 13.40
CA GLY A 18 -4.73 1.56 13.25
C GLY A 18 -5.22 2.00 11.88
N ALA A 19 -6.53 1.82 11.65
CA ALA A 19 -7.20 2.36 10.48
C ALA A 19 -7.56 3.83 10.71
N LEU A 20 -7.41 4.65 9.66
CA LEU A 20 -7.79 6.05 9.65
C LEU A 20 -8.99 6.29 8.72
N PRO A 21 -9.70 7.42 8.86
CA PRO A 21 -10.75 7.79 7.92
C PRO A 21 -10.25 7.85 6.47
N PRO A 22 -11.09 7.52 5.48
CA PRO A 22 -10.73 7.66 4.08
C PRO A 22 -10.34 9.10 3.73
N GLY A 23 -9.27 9.26 2.94
CA GLY A 23 -8.79 10.58 2.51
C GLY A 23 -7.81 11.26 3.47
N THR A 24 -7.56 10.69 4.65
CA THR A 24 -6.48 11.17 5.52
C THR A 24 -5.13 11.06 4.80
N ARG A 25 -4.42 12.20 4.71
CA ARG A 25 -3.12 12.31 4.04
C ARG A 25 -1.99 12.63 5.00
N THR A 26 -2.30 13.12 6.20
CA THR A 26 -1.32 13.38 7.25
C THR A 26 -1.81 12.84 8.59
N ALA A 27 -0.89 12.40 9.44
CA ALA A 27 -1.19 11.94 10.79
C ALA A 27 0.01 12.20 11.71
N PRO A 28 -0.15 12.90 12.85
CA PRO A 28 0.95 13.14 13.78
C PRO A 28 1.39 11.84 14.45
N GLY A 29 2.70 11.68 14.62
CA GLY A 29 3.29 10.50 15.28
C GLY A 29 3.23 9.22 14.44
N ILE A 30 2.90 9.33 13.16
CA ILE A 30 2.95 8.23 12.19
C ILE A 30 4.03 8.56 11.16
N ASP A 31 4.79 7.55 10.72
CA ASP A 31 5.82 7.73 9.70
C ASP A 31 5.22 7.74 8.29
N ALA A 32 4.28 6.82 8.03
CA ALA A 32 3.66 6.67 6.72
C ALA A 32 2.20 6.22 6.80
N LEU A 33 1.41 6.66 5.83
CA LEU A 33 0.03 6.22 5.64
C LEU A 33 -0.07 5.25 4.47
N VAL A 34 -0.80 4.16 4.67
CA VAL A 34 -1.08 3.17 3.63
C VAL A 34 -2.54 3.26 3.24
N SER A 35 -2.80 3.49 1.95
CA SER A 35 -4.12 3.37 1.36
C SER A 35 -4.13 2.24 0.36
N TYR A 36 -5.20 1.46 0.31
CA TYR A 36 -5.35 0.41 -0.68
C TYR A 36 -6.78 0.39 -1.25
N THR A 37 -6.91 -0.16 -2.44
CA THR A 37 -8.19 -0.41 -3.10
C THR A 37 -8.11 -1.72 -3.86
N ASP A 38 -9.03 -2.62 -3.57
CA ASP A 38 -9.19 -3.90 -4.24
C ASP A 38 -10.48 -3.92 -5.08
N ILE A 39 -10.38 -4.55 -6.24
CA ILE A 39 -11.52 -4.76 -7.14
C ILE A 39 -11.67 -6.27 -7.33
N TRP A 40 -12.83 -6.77 -6.92
CA TRP A 40 -13.21 -8.17 -7.06
C TRP A 40 -14.24 -8.34 -8.17
N ARG A 41 -14.16 -9.48 -8.85
CA ARG A 41 -15.13 -9.91 -9.88
C ARG A 41 -15.62 -11.32 -9.55
N TRP A 42 -16.77 -11.67 -10.11
CA TRP A 42 -17.50 -12.90 -9.78
C TRP A 42 -18.05 -13.65 -11.00
N ASP A 43 -17.63 -13.31 -12.22
CA ASP A 43 -18.26 -13.82 -13.46
C ASP A 43 -18.28 -15.35 -13.61
N LEU A 44 -17.31 -16.07 -13.05
CA LEU A 44 -17.26 -17.54 -12.99
C LEU A 44 -17.04 -18.04 -11.56
N VAL A 45 -16.03 -17.49 -10.90
CA VAL A 45 -15.77 -17.65 -9.46
C VAL A 45 -15.35 -16.29 -8.89
N MET A 46 -15.30 -16.13 -7.57
CA MET A 46 -14.81 -14.89 -6.98
C MET A 46 -13.29 -14.79 -7.13
N TYR A 47 -12.79 -13.72 -7.73
CA TYR A 47 -11.36 -13.47 -7.88
C TYR A 47 -10.99 -11.99 -7.76
N LEU A 48 -9.77 -11.74 -7.29
CA LEU A 48 -9.18 -10.41 -7.23
C LEU A 48 -8.77 -9.99 -8.65
N LYS A 49 -9.41 -8.96 -9.20
CA LYS A 49 -9.12 -8.47 -10.55
C LYS A 49 -8.04 -7.39 -10.56
N HIS A 50 -8.07 -6.51 -9.57
CA HIS A 50 -7.14 -5.40 -9.47
C HIS A 50 -6.86 -5.07 -8.00
N LEU A 51 -5.63 -4.67 -7.71
CA LEU A 51 -5.21 -4.18 -6.41
C LEU A 51 -4.30 -2.96 -6.62
N THR A 52 -4.64 -1.86 -5.97
CA THR A 52 -3.80 -0.67 -5.88
C THR A 52 -3.43 -0.43 -4.42
N VAL A 53 -2.16 -0.14 -4.16
CA VAL A 53 -1.64 0.26 -2.85
C VAL A 53 -0.83 1.55 -3.01
N GLN A 54 -1.04 2.50 -2.12
CA GLN A 54 -0.38 3.79 -2.10
C GLN A 54 0.22 4.01 -0.72
N LEU A 55 1.48 4.41 -0.69
CA LEU A 55 2.21 4.75 0.52
C LEU A 55 2.49 6.25 0.51
N TYR A 56 2.11 6.94 1.58
CA TYR A 56 2.26 8.37 1.74
C TYR A 56 3.14 8.68 2.94
N ASP A 57 3.92 9.75 2.83
CA ASP A 57 4.58 10.36 3.98
C ASP A 57 3.52 11.03 4.86
N ALA A 58 3.45 10.63 6.14
CA ALA A 58 2.38 11.07 7.03
C ALA A 58 2.57 12.50 7.57
N GLN A 59 3.72 13.12 7.36
CA GLN A 59 3.98 14.51 7.76
C GLN A 59 3.58 15.49 6.66
N THR A 60 3.94 15.17 5.41
CA THR A 60 3.77 16.05 4.24
C THR A 60 2.56 15.69 3.39
N GLY A 61 2.06 14.46 3.49
CA GLY A 61 1.03 13.92 2.62
C GLY A 61 1.49 13.60 1.19
N GLN A 62 2.80 13.62 0.97
CA GLN A 62 3.39 13.28 -0.32
C GLN A 62 3.28 11.77 -0.60
N LEU A 63 2.96 11.41 -1.84
CA LEU A 63 3.01 10.02 -2.28
C LEU A 63 4.47 9.55 -2.37
N LEU A 64 4.84 8.57 -1.55
CA LEU A 64 6.17 7.95 -1.55
C LEU A 64 6.26 6.83 -2.58
N ALA A 65 5.22 6.00 -2.68
CA ALA A 65 5.20 4.89 -3.62
C ALA A 65 3.77 4.48 -4.02
N LEU A 66 3.64 4.00 -5.25
CA LEU A 66 2.42 3.45 -5.84
C LEU A 66 2.70 2.04 -6.37
N GLY A 67 1.91 1.08 -5.90
CA GLY A 67 1.94 -0.30 -6.35
C GLY A 67 0.60 -0.66 -6.97
N GLN A 68 0.64 -1.26 -8.16
CA GLN A 68 -0.56 -1.72 -8.84
C GLN A 68 -0.34 -3.14 -9.33
N TRP A 69 -1.38 -3.95 -9.16
CA TRP A 69 -1.45 -5.30 -9.69
C TRP A 69 -2.78 -5.49 -10.40
N SER A 70 -2.74 -6.17 -11.54
CA SER A 70 -3.92 -6.54 -12.32
C SER A 70 -3.83 -8.02 -12.68
N ASP A 71 -4.96 -8.71 -12.58
CA ASP A 71 -5.02 -10.09 -13.05
C ASP A 71 -4.98 -10.15 -14.59
N SER A 72 -4.25 -11.14 -15.09
CA SER A 72 -4.08 -11.39 -16.52
C SER A 72 -5.41 -11.80 -17.18
N PRO A 73 -5.60 -11.59 -18.49
CA PRO A 73 -6.81 -12.04 -19.20
C PRO A 73 -7.05 -13.55 -19.17
N LEU A 74 -6.04 -14.35 -18.83
CA LEU A 74 -6.13 -15.81 -18.70
C LEU A 74 -6.53 -16.29 -17.29
N HIS A 75 -7.05 -15.39 -16.43
CA HIS A 75 -7.59 -15.67 -15.09
C HIS A 75 -6.72 -16.60 -14.24
N GLY A 76 -5.59 -16.09 -13.75
CA GLY A 76 -4.64 -16.92 -13.01
C GLY A 76 -5.09 -17.34 -11.60
N PHE A 77 -6.32 -17.00 -11.18
CA PHE A 77 -6.88 -17.21 -9.84
C PHE A 77 -5.83 -17.04 -8.74
N ARG A 78 -5.02 -15.97 -8.83
CA ARG A 78 -3.88 -15.80 -7.94
C ARG A 78 -4.37 -15.65 -6.50
N ASN A 79 -3.62 -16.27 -5.59
CA ASN A 79 -3.91 -16.15 -4.17
C ASN A 79 -3.80 -14.66 -3.74
N PRO A 80 -4.87 -14.06 -3.21
CA PRO A 80 -4.90 -12.63 -2.88
C PRO A 80 -3.89 -12.26 -1.78
N LYS A 81 -3.59 -13.20 -0.86
CA LYS A 81 -2.56 -13.00 0.17
C LYS A 81 -1.19 -12.83 -0.47
N THR A 82 -0.82 -13.71 -1.39
CA THR A 82 0.47 -13.65 -2.10
C THR A 82 0.60 -12.38 -2.93
N VAL A 83 -0.49 -11.95 -3.58
CA VAL A 83 -0.52 -10.69 -4.35
C VAL A 83 -0.30 -9.48 -3.43
N MET A 84 -1.04 -9.40 -2.33
CA MET A 84 -0.90 -8.30 -1.35
C MET A 84 0.51 -8.26 -0.75
N GLU A 85 1.00 -9.41 -0.26
CA GLU A 85 2.35 -9.49 0.32
C GLU A 85 3.43 -9.08 -0.68
N GLY A 86 3.37 -9.60 -1.91
CA GLY A 86 4.36 -9.23 -2.94
C GLY A 86 4.32 -7.74 -3.26
N LEU A 87 3.13 -7.15 -3.38
CA LEU A 87 2.99 -5.73 -3.69
C LEU A 87 3.51 -4.83 -2.56
N ILE A 88 3.25 -5.21 -1.30
CA ILE A 88 3.76 -4.48 -0.13
C ILE A 88 5.28 -4.62 -0.01
N SER A 89 5.83 -5.83 -0.15
CA SER A 89 7.27 -6.05 -0.14
C SER A 89 7.98 -5.21 -1.21
N ASP A 90 7.44 -5.17 -2.43
CA ASP A 90 7.98 -4.35 -3.51
C ASP A 90 7.95 -2.85 -3.17
N LEU A 91 6.85 -2.35 -2.61
CA LEU A 91 6.73 -0.93 -2.26
C LEU A 91 7.67 -0.54 -1.12
N VAL A 92 7.74 -1.35 -0.08
CA VAL A 92 8.62 -1.10 1.06
C VAL A 92 10.09 -1.15 0.64
N ALA A 93 10.46 -2.12 -0.21
CA ALA A 93 11.81 -2.18 -0.77
C ALA A 93 12.16 -0.92 -1.58
N ARG A 94 11.22 -0.41 -2.39
CA ARG A 94 11.41 0.84 -3.14
C ARG A 94 11.60 2.05 -2.23
N VAL A 95 10.79 2.18 -1.18
CA VAL A 95 10.92 3.31 -0.24
C VAL A 95 12.19 3.22 0.59
N ARG A 96 12.57 2.02 1.08
CA ARG A 96 13.84 1.82 1.81
C ARG A 96 15.07 2.06 0.93
N GLY A 97 15.00 1.71 -0.35
CA GLY A 97 16.06 1.94 -1.33
C GLY A 97 16.10 3.37 -1.88
N ALA A 98 14.99 4.11 -1.81
CA ALA A 98 14.93 5.51 -2.21
C ALA A 98 15.60 6.38 -1.13
N LYS A 99 16.66 7.08 -1.50
CA LYS A 99 17.28 8.11 -0.64
C LYS A 99 16.21 9.17 -0.34
N PRO A 100 15.98 9.55 0.94
CA PRO A 100 15.02 10.60 1.26
C PRO A 100 15.43 11.88 0.54
N ALA A 101 14.50 12.43 -0.26
CA ALA A 101 14.65 13.76 -0.81
C ALA A 101 14.64 14.73 0.37
N THR A 102 15.77 15.42 0.58
CA THR A 102 15.88 16.49 1.58
C THR A 102 14.69 17.45 1.40
N PRO A 103 13.92 17.74 2.45
CA PRO A 103 12.85 18.73 2.36
C PRO A 103 13.48 20.06 1.91
N ALA A 104 13.01 20.62 0.81
CA ALA A 104 13.37 21.97 0.42
C ALA A 104 12.92 22.90 1.57
N ALA A 105 13.89 23.58 2.18
CA ALA A 105 13.64 24.52 3.27
C ALA A 105 12.55 25.53 2.86
N ALA A 106 11.56 25.72 3.73
CA ALA A 106 10.52 26.71 3.54
C ALA A 106 11.15 28.12 3.47
N PRO A 107 10.68 29.00 2.57
CA PRO A 107 11.15 30.38 2.51
C PRO A 107 10.73 31.17 3.78
N PRO A 108 11.50 32.21 4.16
CA PRO A 108 11.31 32.99 5.37
C PRO A 108 10.01 33.80 5.40
#